data_AF-A0A7J2NKV0-F1
#
_entry.id   AF-A0A7J2NKV0-F1
#
_cell.length_a   1.000
_cell.length_b   1.000
_cell.length_c   1.000
_cell.angle_alpha   90.00
_cell.angle_beta   90.00
_cell.angle_gamma   90.00
#
_symmetry.space_group_name_H-M   'P 1'
#
loop_
_entity.id
_entity.type
_entity.pdbx_description
1 polymer ?
#
loop_
_entity_poly.entity_id
_entity_poly.type
_entity_poly.pdbx_seq_one_letter_code
_entity_poly.pdbx_strand_id
1 'polypeptide(L)'
;MPNVEDSVTTLVRLLDNNMRLVKDDGSMGSVYVSKEWFDRDFMKTYDAQVTVGLSGSIDRKIGFSGSKRLTVDSPRVNVWVVEKSGSVQSARRIRDKMRQEIKRIIREKRTKPNITEYTFWNLGTNSTTHKAYEATSDSEYDPEDAGWSEIEGVGYNKIWYSDDDRHSNSADVNLEYALLLFRFKIAAKPDVLTKLELTFEGYGTAPSGNGATIKVWNFTSESWENAESGTEGTDETITISLTSDFADFVDADGYVYLLARTTNPSDGSTPAVIYCDYVECSITVQGITYVDVVSHRDNDQVDVKPIIWRTEFLLKTWLFETVPVT
;
A
#
# COMPACT_ATOMS: atom_id res chain seq x y z
N MET A 1 -17.70 15.58 5.85
CA MET A 1 -16.26 15.88 5.73
C MET A 1 -15.53 14.69 6.32
N PRO A 2 -14.46 14.20 5.68
CA PRO A 2 -13.67 13.10 6.23
C PRO A 2 -13.06 13.51 7.58
N ASN A 3 -12.89 12.54 8.46
CA ASN A 3 -12.14 12.71 9.70
C ASN A 3 -10.67 12.96 9.39
N VAL A 4 -9.99 13.69 10.27
CA VAL A 4 -8.56 13.95 10.14
C VAL A 4 -7.77 12.76 10.71
N GLU A 5 -6.90 12.17 9.89
CA GLU A 5 -5.91 11.20 10.33
C GLU A 5 -4.76 11.92 11.06
N ASP A 6 -4.45 11.48 12.29
CA ASP A 6 -3.38 12.08 13.08
C ASP A 6 -1.99 11.84 12.45
N SER A 7 -1.06 12.75 12.71
CA SER A 7 0.28 12.71 12.11
C SER A 7 1.08 11.46 12.45
N VAL A 8 0.86 10.84 13.61
CA VAL A 8 1.53 9.60 13.99
C VAL A 8 1.01 8.45 13.15
N THR A 9 -0.32 8.33 12.97
CA THR A 9 -0.94 7.32 12.10
C THR A 9 -0.45 7.44 10.67
N THR A 10 -0.48 8.65 10.09
CA THR A 10 0.02 8.86 8.72
C THR A 10 1.48 8.47 8.57
N LEU A 11 2.33 8.81 9.55
CA LEU A 11 3.75 8.45 9.51
C LEU A 11 4.00 6.96 9.71
N VAL A 12 3.24 6.28 10.57
CA VAL A 12 3.34 4.82 10.73
C VAL A 12 2.99 4.15 9.41
N ARG A 13 1.85 4.49 8.80
CA ARG A 13 1.44 3.96 7.51
C ARG A 13 2.47 4.23 6.41
N LEU A 14 2.96 5.47 6.32
CA LEU A 14 3.97 5.88 5.36
C LEU A 14 5.26 5.06 5.52
N LEU A 15 5.76 4.91 6.75
CA LEU A 15 6.99 4.19 7.01
C LEU A 15 6.81 2.69 6.79
N ASP A 16 5.76 2.09 7.33
CA ASP A 16 5.48 0.65 7.22
C ASP A 16 5.40 0.20 5.76
N ASN A 17 4.63 0.90 4.94
CA ASN A 17 4.45 0.56 3.52
C ASN A 17 5.72 0.74 2.67
N ASN A 18 6.63 1.62 3.07
CA ASN A 18 7.79 1.98 2.25
C ASN A 18 9.13 1.44 2.80
N MET A 19 9.14 0.83 3.98
CA MET A 19 10.35 0.37 4.64
C MET A 19 10.95 -0.84 3.94
N ARG A 20 12.22 -0.73 3.53
CA ARG A 20 12.97 -1.84 2.94
C ARG A 20 14.31 -1.98 3.64
N LEU A 21 14.54 -3.14 4.26
CA LEU A 21 15.83 -3.49 4.84
C LEU A 21 16.47 -4.59 3.99
N VAL A 22 17.59 -4.27 3.33
CA VAL A 22 18.42 -5.26 2.63
C VAL A 22 19.68 -5.50 3.44
N LYS A 23 19.95 -6.75 3.82
CA LYS A 23 21.15 -7.16 4.57
C LYS A 23 22.39 -7.15 3.67
N ASP A 24 23.58 -7.27 4.27
CA ASP A 24 24.83 -7.24 3.50
C ASP A 24 25.02 -8.47 2.58
N ASP A 25 24.29 -9.55 2.84
CA ASP A 25 24.23 -10.76 2.01
C ASP A 25 23.15 -10.70 0.89
N GLY A 26 22.45 -9.57 0.76
CA GLY A 26 21.38 -9.38 -0.23
C GLY A 26 20.01 -9.89 0.21
N SER A 27 19.89 -10.55 1.36
CA SER A 27 18.59 -11.00 1.88
C SER A 27 17.75 -9.86 2.42
N MET A 28 16.42 -10.00 2.36
CA MET A 28 15.48 -9.04 2.96
C MET A 28 15.43 -9.23 4.48
N GLY A 29 15.52 -8.13 5.20
CA GLY A 29 15.34 -8.06 6.64
C GLY A 29 13.91 -7.72 7.02
N SER A 30 13.47 -8.21 8.19
CA SER A 30 12.13 -7.97 8.72
C SER A 30 12.12 -6.73 9.62
N VAL A 31 11.21 -5.80 9.34
CA VAL A 31 11.03 -4.59 10.14
C VAL A 31 9.60 -4.52 10.64
N TYR A 32 9.42 -4.16 11.90
CA TYR A 32 8.11 -3.86 12.46
C TYR A 32 7.97 -2.36 12.68
N VAL A 33 6.94 -1.72 12.12
CA VAL A 33 6.66 -0.30 12.33
C VAL A 33 5.39 -0.15 13.17
N SER A 34 5.47 0.64 14.23
CA SER A 34 4.34 0.83 15.15
C SER A 34 4.24 2.24 15.70
N LYS A 35 3.07 2.54 16.26
CA LYS A 35 2.96 3.61 17.25
C LYS A 35 3.77 3.22 18.49
N GLU A 36 4.27 4.24 19.19
CA GLU A 36 4.88 4.27 20.53
C GLU A 36 5.33 2.95 21.19
N TRP A 37 6.45 3.03 21.91
CA TRP A 37 7.06 1.99 22.74
C TRP A 37 7.87 0.92 22.00
N PHE A 38 9.13 0.84 22.41
CA PHE A 38 9.97 -0.29 22.08
C PHE A 38 9.43 -1.53 22.78
N ASP A 39 9.23 -2.61 22.02
CA ASP A 39 8.90 -3.91 22.58
C ASP A 39 10.01 -4.90 22.22
N ARG A 40 10.65 -5.41 23.26
CA ARG A 40 11.78 -6.32 23.17
C ARG A 40 11.35 -7.69 22.63
N ASP A 41 10.10 -8.08 22.79
CA ASP A 41 9.61 -9.36 22.29
C ASP A 41 9.56 -9.38 20.77
N PHE A 42 9.26 -8.26 20.10
CA PHE A 42 9.36 -8.16 18.65
C PHE A 42 10.78 -8.40 18.14
N MET A 43 11.81 -8.06 18.91
CA MET A 43 13.20 -8.27 18.50
C MET A 43 13.60 -9.75 18.46
N LYS A 44 12.76 -10.67 18.94
CA LYS A 44 12.94 -12.12 18.73
C LYS A 44 12.68 -12.51 17.27
N THR A 45 11.73 -11.85 16.61
CA THR A 45 11.25 -12.17 15.26
C THR A 45 11.76 -11.19 14.22
N TYR A 46 11.79 -9.90 14.56
CA TYR A 46 12.16 -8.82 13.67
C TYR A 46 13.64 -8.47 13.76
N ASP A 47 14.22 -8.02 12.64
CA ASP A 47 15.58 -7.48 12.61
C ASP A 47 15.65 -6.06 13.17
N ALA A 48 14.59 -5.27 13.01
CA ALA A 48 14.47 -3.92 13.58
C ALA A 48 13.02 -3.58 13.95
N GLN A 49 12.86 -2.68 14.91
CA GLN A 49 11.59 -2.01 15.18
C GLN A 49 11.71 -0.51 14.90
N VAL A 50 10.70 0.08 14.27
CA VAL A 50 10.54 1.52 14.11
C VAL A 50 9.31 1.96 14.88
N THR A 51 9.47 2.93 15.77
CA THR A 51 8.34 3.46 16.57
C THR A 51 8.14 4.94 16.29
N VAL A 52 6.90 5.38 16.16
CA VAL A 52 6.54 6.79 15.97
C VAL A 52 5.72 7.26 17.17
N GLY A 53 6.11 8.40 17.75
CA GLY A 53 5.38 9.06 18.83
C GLY A 53 5.33 10.57 18.64
N LEU A 54 4.35 11.23 19.25
CA LEU A 54 4.19 12.68 19.15
C LEU A 54 4.93 13.36 20.31
N SER A 55 5.83 14.31 20.02
CA SER A 55 6.53 15.06 21.10
C SER A 55 6.02 16.48 21.31
N GLY A 56 5.29 17.03 20.35
CA GLY A 56 4.68 18.35 20.45
C GLY A 56 3.82 18.65 19.24
N SER A 57 2.82 19.50 19.45
CA SER A 57 1.88 19.97 18.43
C SER A 57 1.63 21.46 18.64
N ILE A 58 1.59 22.22 17.55
CA ILE A 58 1.28 23.64 17.55
C ILE A 58 0.22 23.91 16.49
N ASP A 59 -0.95 24.37 16.90
CA ASP A 59 -2.00 24.85 16.00
C ASP A 59 -1.84 26.37 15.76
N ARG A 60 -1.95 26.78 14.49
CA ARG A 60 -1.86 28.15 14.03
C ARG A 60 -3.02 28.51 13.12
N LYS A 61 -3.64 29.65 13.41
CA LYS A 61 -4.58 30.33 12.51
C LYS A 61 -3.84 30.85 11.27
N ILE A 62 -4.34 30.57 10.07
CA ILE A 62 -3.75 31.05 8.79
C ILE A 62 -4.43 32.32 8.27
N GLY A 63 -5.65 32.63 8.71
CA GLY A 63 -6.39 33.83 8.27
C GLY A 63 -7.37 34.35 9.29
N PHE A 64 -7.90 35.56 9.11
CA PHE A 64 -8.74 36.26 10.11
C PHE A 64 -10.00 35.52 10.55
N SER A 65 -10.58 34.66 9.69
CA SER A 65 -11.78 33.89 10.02
C SER A 65 -11.56 32.88 11.15
N GLY A 66 -10.34 32.34 11.31
CA GLY A 66 -10.10 31.23 12.25
C GLY A 66 -10.41 29.85 11.69
N SER A 67 -11.05 29.79 10.52
CA SER A 67 -11.46 28.54 9.91
C SER A 67 -10.30 27.79 9.27
N LYS A 68 -9.31 28.47 8.68
CA LYS A 68 -8.11 27.83 8.14
C LYS A 68 -7.05 27.68 9.23
N ARG A 69 -6.68 26.43 9.51
CA ARG A 69 -5.68 26.06 10.52
C ARG A 69 -4.48 25.35 9.89
N LEU A 70 -3.31 25.60 10.45
CA LEU A 70 -2.07 24.87 10.21
C LEU A 70 -1.65 24.24 11.53
N THR A 71 -1.69 22.92 11.58
CA THR A 71 -1.13 22.14 12.67
C THR A 71 0.29 21.74 12.30
N VAL A 72 1.25 22.12 13.15
CA VAL A 72 2.66 21.76 13.02
C VAL A 72 3.03 20.81 14.14
N ASP A 73 3.19 19.53 13.80
CA ASP A 73 3.62 18.53 14.76
C ASP A 73 5.12 18.28 14.70
N SER A 74 5.65 17.81 15.83
CA SER A 74 7.05 17.39 15.99
C SER A 74 7.12 15.92 16.42
N PRO A 75 6.84 14.96 15.51
CA PRO A 75 6.92 13.55 15.86
C PRO A 75 8.37 13.08 16.02
N ARG A 76 8.53 12.07 16.86
CA ARG A 76 9.79 11.35 17.07
C ARG A 76 9.69 9.97 16.46
N VAL A 77 10.60 9.66 15.55
CA VAL A 77 10.74 8.33 14.96
C VAL A 77 11.98 7.68 15.55
N ASN A 78 11.84 6.54 16.19
CA ASN A 78 12.95 5.80 16.76
C ASN A 78 13.16 4.50 15.99
N VAL A 79 14.41 4.25 15.62
CA VAL A 79 14.88 2.94 15.15
C VAL A 79 15.46 2.21 16.34
N TRP A 80 15.04 0.98 16.55
CA TRP A 80 15.53 0.08 17.59
C TRP A 80 16.09 -1.19 16.95
N VAL A 81 17.33 -1.53 17.28
CA VAL A 81 17.97 -2.76 16.85
C VAL A 81 18.69 -3.37 18.03
N VAL A 82 18.59 -4.69 18.18
CA VAL A 82 19.16 -5.44 19.29
C VAL A 82 20.32 -6.28 18.78
N GLU A 83 21.45 -6.26 19.50
CA GLU A 83 22.58 -7.13 19.19
C GLU A 83 22.21 -8.60 19.42
N LYS A 84 22.31 -9.41 18.37
CA LYS A 84 21.95 -10.84 18.40
C LYS A 84 23.19 -11.69 18.19
N SER A 85 23.51 -12.56 19.16
CA SER A 85 24.62 -13.50 19.05
C SER A 85 24.50 -14.37 17.79
N GLY A 86 25.58 -14.50 17.01
CA GLY A 86 25.60 -15.32 15.81
C GLY A 86 24.92 -14.72 14.58
N SER A 87 24.50 -13.44 14.63
CA SER A 87 23.96 -12.77 13.44
C SER A 87 25.05 -12.49 12.42
N VAL A 88 24.71 -12.69 11.13
CA VAL A 88 25.60 -12.44 9.98
C VAL A 88 26.04 -10.97 9.93
N GLN A 89 25.15 -10.07 10.34
CA GLN A 89 25.37 -8.63 10.32
C GLN A 89 25.22 -8.05 11.73
N SER A 90 26.09 -7.10 12.09
CA SER A 90 26.02 -6.44 13.39
C SER A 90 24.78 -5.55 13.49
N ALA A 91 24.21 -5.47 14.69
CA ALA A 91 23.03 -4.63 14.92
C ALA A 91 23.30 -3.15 14.67
N ARG A 92 24.52 -2.68 14.93
CA ARG A 92 24.97 -1.32 14.58
C ARG A 92 24.84 -1.04 13.08
N ARG A 93 25.21 -2.00 12.24
CA ARG A 93 25.14 -1.88 10.77
C ARG A 93 23.70 -1.88 10.27
N ILE A 94 22.84 -2.74 10.83
CA ILE A 94 21.39 -2.72 10.54
C ILE A 94 20.80 -1.35 10.91
N ARG A 95 21.11 -0.82 12.10
CA ARG A 95 20.66 0.50 12.56
C ARG A 95 21.11 1.63 11.63
N ASP A 96 22.31 1.55 11.06
CA ASP A 96 22.79 2.54 10.09
C ASP A 96 22.05 2.45 8.73
N LYS A 97 21.72 1.24 8.26
CA LYS A 97 20.88 1.05 7.07
C LYS A 97 19.46 1.58 7.28
N MET A 98 18.84 1.24 8.41
CA MET A 98 17.50 1.74 8.77
C MET A 98 17.44 3.26 8.86
N ARG A 99 18.52 3.89 9.36
CA ARG A 99 18.64 5.36 9.37
C ARG A 99 18.67 5.96 7.97
N GLN A 100 19.39 5.35 7.04
CA GLN A 100 19.42 5.79 5.65
C GLN A 100 18.05 5.59 4.99
N GLU A 101 17.40 4.48 5.30
CA GLU A 101 16.09 4.13 4.75
C GLU A 101 15.00 5.11 5.19
N ILE A 102 14.92 5.46 6.47
CA ILE A 102 14.00 6.50 6.94
C ILE A 102 14.28 7.83 6.22
N LYS A 103 15.54 8.22 6.06
CA LYS A 103 15.89 9.46 5.33
C LYS A 103 15.45 9.39 3.86
N ARG A 104 15.59 8.24 3.22
CA ARG A 104 15.15 8.00 1.84
C ARG A 104 13.64 8.19 1.72
N ILE A 105 12.86 7.45 2.52
CA ILE A 105 11.40 7.50 2.51
C ILE A 105 10.89 8.92 2.76
N ILE A 106 11.38 9.57 3.82
CA ILE A 106 10.95 10.94 4.15
C ILE A 106 11.30 11.90 3.01
N ARG A 107 12.49 11.81 2.39
CA ARG A 107 12.86 12.70 1.28
C ARG A 107 12.02 12.51 0.03
N GLU A 108 11.70 11.27 -0.31
CA GLU A 108 10.90 10.94 -1.49
C GLU A 108 9.43 11.34 -1.31
N LYS A 109 8.86 11.08 -0.13
CA LYS A 109 7.43 11.26 0.12
C LYS A 109 7.09 12.55 0.89
N ARG A 110 8.07 13.42 1.19
CA ARG A 110 7.91 14.65 2.01
C ARG A 110 6.78 15.58 1.60
N THR A 111 6.43 15.67 0.31
CA THR A 111 5.40 16.59 -0.20
C THR A 111 4.02 15.95 -0.29
N LYS A 112 3.92 14.62 -0.13
CA LYS A 112 2.66 13.87 -0.20
C LYS A 112 2.65 12.70 0.80
N PRO A 113 2.95 12.92 2.10
CA PRO A 113 2.98 11.83 3.07
C PRO A 113 1.59 11.25 3.36
N ASN A 114 0.52 11.95 2.98
CA ASN A 114 -0.85 11.44 3.04
C ASN A 114 -1.22 10.46 1.93
N ILE A 115 -0.35 10.24 0.93
CA ILE A 115 -0.58 9.27 -0.14
C ILE A 115 0.16 7.96 0.18
N THR A 116 -0.49 6.82 -0.04
CA THR A 116 0.15 5.50 0.03
C THR A 116 -0.25 4.65 -1.14
N GLU A 117 0.76 4.07 -1.78
CA GLU A 117 0.67 3.17 -2.93
C GLU A 117 0.87 1.74 -2.41
N TYR A 118 -0.16 0.91 -2.54
CA TYR A 118 -0.15 -0.51 -2.21
C TYR A 118 0.02 -1.31 -3.49
N THR A 119 1.05 -2.13 -3.54
CA THR A 119 1.43 -2.91 -4.74
C THR A 119 1.71 -4.36 -4.36
N PHE A 120 1.87 -5.21 -5.35
CA PHE A 120 2.27 -6.61 -5.14
C PHE A 120 3.77 -6.81 -4.97
N TRP A 121 4.55 -5.74 -4.94
CA TRP A 121 6.01 -5.80 -4.87
C TRP A 121 6.52 -6.73 -3.77
N ASN A 122 7.35 -7.70 -4.15
CA ASN A 122 7.95 -8.68 -3.24
C ASN A 122 6.91 -9.49 -2.42
N LEU A 123 5.67 -9.58 -2.93
CA LEU A 123 4.62 -10.45 -2.41
C LEU A 123 4.49 -11.70 -3.30
N GLY A 124 3.93 -12.76 -2.72
CA GLY A 124 3.67 -14.02 -3.38
C GLY A 124 2.56 -14.77 -2.66
N THR A 125 2.43 -16.07 -2.92
CA THR A 125 1.35 -16.91 -2.35
C THR A 125 1.31 -16.96 -0.83
N ASN A 126 2.41 -16.63 -0.14
CA ASN A 126 2.47 -16.55 1.32
C ASN A 126 2.01 -15.20 1.90
N SER A 127 1.69 -14.22 1.06
CA SER A 127 1.16 -12.93 1.49
C SER A 127 -0.16 -13.11 2.23
N THR A 128 -0.29 -12.49 3.39
CA THR A 128 -1.55 -12.46 4.16
C THR A 128 -2.35 -11.19 3.89
N THR A 129 -1.73 -10.17 3.29
CA THR A 129 -2.35 -8.88 3.02
C THR A 129 -2.97 -8.88 1.63
N HIS A 130 -2.13 -8.87 0.61
CA HIS A 130 -2.55 -8.81 -0.79
C HIS A 130 -2.63 -10.20 -1.39
N LYS A 131 -3.63 -10.42 -2.24
CA LYS A 131 -3.85 -11.68 -2.95
C LYS A 131 -4.30 -11.44 -4.39
N ALA A 132 -3.83 -12.27 -5.31
CA ALA A 132 -4.23 -12.23 -6.70
C ALA A 132 -4.77 -13.59 -7.15
N TYR A 133 -5.89 -13.58 -7.85
CA TYR A 133 -6.60 -14.76 -8.31
C TYR A 133 -6.96 -14.67 -9.78
N GLU A 134 -7.27 -15.81 -10.38
CA GLU A 134 -7.71 -15.93 -11.76
C GLU A 134 -8.86 -16.93 -11.88
N ALA A 135 -9.67 -16.74 -12.91
CA ALA A 135 -10.77 -17.62 -13.27
C ALA A 135 -11.14 -17.46 -14.74
N THR A 136 -11.84 -18.43 -15.30
CA THR A 136 -12.58 -18.28 -16.57
C THR A 136 -14.05 -18.54 -16.30
N SER A 137 -14.93 -17.70 -16.86
CA SER A 137 -16.36 -17.76 -16.58
C SER A 137 -17.17 -16.92 -17.56
N ASP A 138 -18.42 -17.31 -17.79
CA ASP A 138 -19.42 -16.51 -18.53
C ASP A 138 -20.07 -15.41 -17.66
N SER A 139 -19.69 -15.36 -16.38
CA SER A 139 -20.18 -14.41 -15.38
C SER A 139 -19.04 -13.91 -14.48
N GLU A 140 -19.23 -12.74 -13.89
CA GLU A 140 -18.29 -12.16 -12.94
C GLU A 140 -18.58 -12.73 -11.55
N TYR A 141 -17.62 -13.44 -10.96
CA TYR A 141 -17.76 -13.99 -9.61
C TYR A 141 -17.65 -12.91 -8.53
N ASP A 142 -18.31 -13.15 -7.40
CA ASP A 142 -18.07 -12.41 -6.18
C ASP A 142 -16.64 -12.65 -5.69
N PRO A 143 -16.03 -11.73 -4.92
CA PRO A 143 -14.64 -11.87 -4.50
C PRO A 143 -14.33 -13.10 -3.63
N GLU A 144 -15.33 -13.69 -2.98
CA GLU A 144 -15.19 -14.85 -2.10
C GLU A 144 -15.65 -16.16 -2.75
N ASP A 145 -16.03 -16.14 -4.03
CA ASP A 145 -16.50 -17.33 -4.73
C ASP A 145 -15.41 -18.41 -4.81
N ALA A 146 -15.82 -19.68 -4.70
CA ALA A 146 -14.91 -20.82 -4.79
C ALA A 146 -14.35 -21.08 -6.21
N GLY A 147 -14.89 -20.40 -7.22
CA GLY A 147 -14.42 -20.44 -8.61
C GLY A 147 -13.07 -19.76 -8.83
N TRP A 148 -12.60 -18.95 -7.87
CA TRP A 148 -11.28 -18.31 -7.94
C TRP A 148 -10.14 -19.30 -7.63
N SER A 149 -9.10 -19.28 -8.45
CA SER A 149 -7.82 -19.93 -8.17
C SER A 149 -6.74 -18.89 -7.91
N GLU A 150 -5.98 -19.02 -6.83
CA GLU A 150 -4.87 -18.10 -6.56
C GLU A 150 -3.77 -18.28 -7.61
N ILE A 151 -3.24 -17.17 -8.15
CA ILE A 151 -2.15 -17.25 -9.12
C ILE A 151 -0.90 -17.84 -8.47
N GLU A 152 -0.11 -18.58 -9.25
CA GLU A 152 1.13 -19.17 -8.75
C GLU A 152 2.19 -18.11 -8.41
N GLY A 153 3.20 -18.49 -7.62
CA GLY A 153 4.25 -17.57 -7.19
C GLY A 153 5.02 -16.90 -8.34
N VAL A 154 5.15 -17.57 -9.49
CA VAL A 154 5.74 -16.96 -10.70
C VAL A 154 4.85 -15.86 -11.29
N GLY A 155 3.52 -16.01 -11.22
CA GLY A 155 2.56 -15.00 -11.69
C GLY A 155 2.61 -13.74 -10.84
N TYR A 156 2.79 -13.87 -9.52
CA TYR A 156 3.00 -12.71 -8.64
C TYR A 156 4.20 -11.86 -9.05
N ASN A 157 5.32 -12.47 -9.44
CA ASN A 157 6.51 -11.73 -9.83
C ASN A 157 6.27 -10.82 -11.05
N LYS A 158 5.36 -11.25 -11.94
CA LYS A 158 4.97 -10.56 -13.16
C LYS A 158 3.96 -9.42 -12.96
N ILE A 159 3.56 -9.16 -11.73
CA ILE A 159 2.67 -8.04 -11.39
C ILE A 159 3.32 -7.08 -10.39
N TRP A 160 4.64 -7.21 -10.19
CA TRP A 160 5.39 -6.38 -9.22
C TRP A 160 5.69 -4.98 -9.73
N TYR A 161 5.90 -4.82 -11.03
CA TYR A 161 6.31 -3.58 -11.67
C TYR A 161 5.75 -3.48 -13.07
N SER A 162 5.64 -2.25 -13.58
CA SER A 162 5.51 -1.98 -15.01
C SER A 162 6.86 -2.26 -15.68
N ASP A 163 7.01 -3.43 -16.30
CA ASP A 163 8.28 -3.89 -16.91
C ASP A 163 8.12 -4.74 -18.17
N ASP A 164 6.92 -4.79 -18.75
CA ASP A 164 6.56 -5.57 -19.93
C ASP A 164 6.64 -7.11 -19.75
N ASP A 165 6.81 -7.66 -18.53
CA ASP A 165 6.65 -9.09 -18.25
C ASP A 165 5.30 -9.39 -17.57
N ARG A 166 4.38 -10.01 -18.31
CA ARG A 166 2.96 -10.06 -17.95
C ARG A 166 2.51 -11.39 -17.39
N HIS A 167 1.70 -11.36 -16.33
CA HIS A 167 0.81 -12.47 -15.99
C HIS A 167 -0.34 -12.51 -16.97
N SER A 168 -0.80 -13.71 -17.34
CA SER A 168 -1.90 -13.85 -18.30
C SER A 168 -2.79 -15.02 -17.95
N ASN A 169 -4.09 -14.87 -18.22
CA ASN A 169 -5.09 -15.93 -18.09
C ASN A 169 -5.90 -16.02 -19.40
N SER A 170 -6.28 -17.24 -19.81
CA SER A 170 -6.91 -17.54 -21.11
C SER A 170 -8.22 -18.31 -20.92
N ALA A 171 -9.30 -17.80 -21.51
CA ALA A 171 -10.59 -18.46 -21.59
C ALA A 171 -10.80 -19.02 -23.00
N ASP A 172 -11.02 -20.34 -23.10
CA ASP A 172 -11.17 -21.05 -24.37
C ASP A 172 -12.60 -21.57 -24.61
N VAL A 173 -13.50 -21.43 -23.64
CA VAL A 173 -14.90 -21.85 -23.75
C VAL A 173 -15.75 -20.72 -24.30
N ASN A 174 -16.69 -21.05 -25.18
CA ASN A 174 -17.59 -20.08 -25.79
C ASN A 174 -18.37 -19.29 -24.72
N LEU A 175 -18.39 -17.97 -24.86
CA LEU A 175 -18.98 -16.97 -23.94
C LEU A 175 -18.22 -16.75 -22.63
N GLU A 176 -17.14 -17.47 -22.35
CA GLU A 176 -16.31 -17.20 -21.17
C GLU A 176 -15.37 -16.02 -21.40
N TYR A 177 -15.19 -15.24 -20.34
CA TYR A 177 -14.16 -14.22 -20.20
C TYR A 177 -12.97 -14.80 -19.44
N ALA A 178 -11.78 -14.22 -19.64
CA ALA A 178 -10.66 -14.43 -18.73
C ALA A 178 -10.69 -13.34 -17.67
N LEU A 179 -10.61 -13.74 -16.39
CA LEU A 179 -10.76 -12.88 -15.22
C LEU A 179 -9.47 -12.91 -14.37
N LEU A 180 -9.15 -11.77 -13.77
CA LEU A 180 -8.15 -11.58 -12.73
C LEU A 180 -8.79 -10.79 -11.58
N LEU A 181 -8.54 -11.20 -10.35
CA LEU A 181 -9.02 -10.54 -9.14
C LEU A 181 -7.84 -10.14 -8.27
N PHE A 182 -7.79 -8.88 -7.87
CA PHE A 182 -6.76 -8.35 -7.00
C PHE A 182 -7.38 -7.86 -5.69
N ARG A 183 -6.95 -8.43 -4.58
CA ARG A 183 -7.29 -7.99 -3.22
C ARG A 183 -6.15 -7.18 -2.64
N PHE A 184 -6.43 -5.95 -2.25
CA PHE A 184 -5.51 -5.06 -1.55
C PHE A 184 -5.86 -4.93 -0.08
N LYS A 185 -4.85 -4.86 0.79
CA LYS A 185 -5.04 -4.51 2.21
C LYS A 185 -4.56 -3.09 2.44
N ILE A 186 -5.49 -2.18 2.71
CA ILE A 186 -5.16 -0.81 3.08
C ILE A 186 -5.14 -0.64 4.60
N ALA A 187 -4.29 0.25 5.09
CA ALA A 187 -4.13 0.51 6.52
C ALA A 187 -5.00 1.68 7.03
N ALA A 188 -5.56 2.47 6.12
CA ALA A 188 -6.41 3.61 6.46
C ALA A 188 -7.87 3.18 6.57
N LYS A 189 -8.60 3.84 7.47
CA LYS A 189 -10.04 3.66 7.61
C LYS A 189 -10.80 4.44 6.54
N PRO A 190 -12.02 4.02 6.17
CA PRO A 190 -12.81 4.71 5.14
C PRO A 190 -13.15 6.17 5.49
N ASP A 191 -13.32 6.47 6.77
CA ASP A 191 -13.75 7.78 7.27
C ASP A 191 -12.69 8.88 7.14
N VAL A 192 -11.42 8.51 6.97
CA VAL A 192 -10.31 9.46 6.74
C VAL A 192 -9.92 9.57 5.27
N LEU A 193 -10.48 8.74 4.39
CA LEU A 193 -10.15 8.76 2.97
C LEU A 193 -10.72 10.01 2.28
N THR A 194 -9.97 10.49 1.30
CA THR A 194 -10.35 11.57 0.38
C THR A 194 -10.27 11.13 -1.08
N LYS A 195 -9.50 10.07 -1.35
CA LYS A 195 -9.36 9.45 -2.66
C LYS A 195 -8.94 7.99 -2.51
N LEU A 196 -9.51 7.13 -3.34
CA LEU A 196 -9.10 5.74 -3.55
C LEU A 196 -8.99 5.53 -5.07
N GLU A 197 -7.82 5.12 -5.53
CA GLU A 197 -7.54 4.84 -6.94
C GLU A 197 -7.10 3.39 -7.09
N LEU A 198 -7.69 2.69 -8.06
CA LEU A 198 -7.30 1.34 -8.44
C LEU A 198 -6.85 1.39 -9.89
N THR A 199 -5.61 0.98 -10.12
CA THR A 199 -4.97 1.06 -11.44
C THR A 199 -4.57 -0.33 -11.89
N PHE A 200 -4.89 -0.63 -13.14
CA PHE A 200 -4.49 -1.83 -13.85
C PHE A 200 -3.71 -1.42 -15.11
N GLU A 201 -2.57 -2.05 -15.33
CA GLU A 201 -1.76 -1.91 -16.53
C GLU A 201 -1.71 -3.24 -17.25
N GLY A 202 -2.18 -3.25 -18.49
CA GLY A 202 -2.31 -4.48 -19.27
C GLY A 202 -3.31 -4.30 -20.40
N TYR A 203 -3.78 -5.41 -20.99
CA TYR A 203 -4.75 -5.40 -22.09
C TYR A 203 -5.43 -6.76 -22.24
N GLY A 204 -6.52 -6.80 -23.00
CA GLY A 204 -7.24 -8.02 -23.35
C GLY A 204 -7.28 -8.25 -24.86
N THR A 205 -7.27 -9.51 -25.27
CA THR A 205 -7.50 -9.93 -26.67
C THR A 205 -8.65 -10.92 -26.73
N ALA A 206 -9.50 -10.82 -27.75
CA ALA A 206 -10.64 -11.70 -27.94
C ALA A 206 -11.14 -11.61 -29.40
N PRO A 207 -11.89 -12.62 -29.90
CA PRO A 207 -12.36 -12.65 -31.29
C PRO A 207 -13.22 -11.45 -31.72
N SER A 208 -13.98 -10.87 -30.78
CA SER A 208 -14.87 -9.73 -31.05
C SER A 208 -14.20 -8.37 -30.85
N GLY A 209 -12.91 -8.33 -30.51
CA GLY A 209 -12.14 -7.11 -30.30
C GLY A 209 -11.31 -7.13 -29.03
N ASN A 210 -10.30 -6.26 -28.99
CA ASN A 210 -9.40 -6.11 -27.84
C ASN A 210 -10.02 -5.24 -26.74
N GLY A 211 -9.35 -5.22 -25.59
CA GLY A 211 -9.66 -4.38 -24.45
C GLY A 211 -9.79 -5.16 -23.15
N ALA A 212 -9.46 -4.47 -22.05
CA ALA A 212 -9.73 -4.92 -20.69
C ALA A 212 -10.80 -4.04 -20.05
N THR A 213 -11.59 -4.61 -19.15
CA THR A 213 -12.54 -3.90 -18.31
C THR A 213 -12.21 -4.17 -16.85
N ILE A 214 -12.11 -3.10 -16.06
CA ILE A 214 -11.90 -3.17 -14.62
C ILE A 214 -13.11 -2.69 -13.85
N LYS A 215 -13.32 -3.25 -12.65
CA LYS A 215 -14.42 -2.88 -11.74
C LYS A 215 -13.97 -2.98 -10.29
N VAL A 216 -14.64 -2.26 -9.40
CA VAL A 216 -14.41 -2.31 -7.94
C VAL A 216 -15.61 -2.97 -7.25
N TRP A 217 -15.34 -3.78 -6.23
CA TRP A 217 -16.41 -4.43 -5.46
C TRP A 217 -17.06 -3.45 -4.48
N ASN A 218 -18.38 -3.35 -4.52
CA ASN A 218 -19.18 -2.65 -3.52
C ASN A 218 -19.74 -3.67 -2.52
N PHE A 219 -19.28 -3.61 -1.27
CA PHE A 219 -19.70 -4.49 -0.18
C PHE A 219 -21.13 -4.23 0.32
N THR A 220 -21.68 -3.03 0.07
CA THR A 220 -23.03 -2.67 0.49
C THR A 220 -24.07 -3.17 -0.51
N SER A 221 -23.80 -3.05 -1.82
CA SER A 221 -24.70 -3.55 -2.87
C SER A 221 -24.44 -5.00 -3.27
N GLU A 222 -23.33 -5.58 -2.81
CA GLU A 222 -22.83 -6.91 -3.20
C GLU A 222 -22.72 -7.03 -4.72
N SER A 223 -22.08 -6.03 -5.35
CA SER A 223 -21.92 -5.99 -6.80
C SER A 223 -20.66 -5.29 -7.27
N TRP A 224 -20.19 -5.65 -8.46
CA TRP A 224 -19.13 -4.93 -9.18
C TRP A 224 -19.63 -3.60 -9.76
N GLU A 225 -18.98 -2.49 -9.41
CA GLU A 225 -19.35 -1.13 -9.80
C GLU A 225 -18.17 -0.34 -10.39
N ASN A 226 -18.45 0.90 -10.82
CA ASN A 226 -17.48 1.85 -11.39
C ASN A 226 -16.62 1.24 -12.51
N ALA A 227 -17.28 0.61 -13.48
CA ALA A 227 -16.60 -0.04 -14.58
C ALA A 227 -15.87 0.98 -15.45
N GLU A 228 -14.59 0.72 -15.70
CA GLU A 228 -13.75 1.46 -16.64
C GLU A 228 -13.16 0.46 -17.64
N SER A 229 -13.11 0.85 -18.91
CA SER A 229 -12.66 -0.03 -19.99
C SER A 229 -11.62 0.64 -20.85
N GLY A 230 -10.62 -0.14 -21.22
CA GLY A 230 -9.71 0.16 -22.29
C GLY A 230 -10.08 -0.59 -23.57
N THR A 231 -9.41 -0.24 -24.67
CA THR A 231 -9.73 -0.77 -26.01
C THR A 231 -8.49 -1.23 -26.77
N GLU A 232 -7.30 -1.06 -26.19
CA GLU A 232 -6.05 -1.34 -26.87
C GLU A 232 -5.74 -2.84 -26.91
N GLY A 233 -4.97 -3.25 -27.92
CA GLY A 233 -4.42 -4.61 -28.04
C GLY A 233 -2.98 -4.75 -27.52
N THR A 234 -2.54 -3.72 -26.82
CA THR A 234 -1.21 -3.53 -26.21
C THR A 234 -1.43 -2.80 -24.89
N ASP A 235 -0.39 -2.71 -24.06
CA ASP A 235 -0.52 -2.11 -22.74
C ASP A 235 -1.19 -0.74 -22.74
N GLU A 236 -2.19 -0.66 -21.88
CA GLU A 236 -2.88 0.56 -21.50
C GLU A 236 -3.04 0.58 -19.98
N THR A 237 -3.09 1.78 -19.43
CA THR A 237 -3.37 1.99 -18.01
C THR A 237 -4.83 2.37 -17.84
N ILE A 238 -5.58 1.55 -17.11
CA ILE A 238 -6.99 1.77 -16.78
C ILE A 238 -7.09 2.08 -15.29
N THR A 239 -7.80 3.16 -14.92
CA THR A 239 -7.87 3.62 -13.53
C THR A 239 -9.30 3.91 -13.10
N ILE A 240 -9.73 3.31 -11.99
CA ILE A 240 -10.95 3.70 -11.26
C ILE A 240 -10.56 4.75 -10.21
N SER A 241 -11.30 5.87 -10.15
CA SER A 241 -11.10 6.94 -9.17
C SER A 241 -12.34 7.18 -8.33
N LEU A 242 -12.27 6.87 -7.03
CA LEU A 242 -13.33 7.11 -6.06
C LEU A 242 -13.00 8.32 -5.17
N THR A 243 -14.00 9.16 -4.90
CA THR A 243 -13.85 10.39 -4.09
C THR A 243 -14.86 10.50 -2.94
N SER A 244 -15.78 9.55 -2.82
CA SER A 244 -16.80 9.46 -1.77
C SER A 244 -17.14 8.00 -1.49
N ASP A 245 -18.02 7.78 -0.49
CA ASP A 245 -18.65 6.48 -0.22
C ASP A 245 -17.68 5.33 0.03
N PHE A 246 -16.49 5.65 0.56
CA PHE A 246 -15.41 4.68 0.76
C PHE A 246 -15.78 3.48 1.64
N ALA A 247 -16.77 3.63 2.54
CA ALA A 247 -17.25 2.54 3.38
C ALA A 247 -17.95 1.44 2.58
N ASP A 248 -18.41 1.73 1.37
CA ASP A 248 -19.01 0.76 0.47
C ASP A 248 -17.92 -0.05 -0.28
N PHE A 249 -16.70 0.46 -0.41
CA PHE A 249 -15.62 -0.15 -1.22
C PHE A 249 -14.43 -0.67 -0.40
N VAL A 250 -14.48 -0.50 0.93
CA VAL A 250 -13.45 -0.93 1.87
C VAL A 250 -14.15 -1.68 2.99
N ASP A 251 -13.86 -2.97 3.14
CA ASP A 251 -14.52 -3.76 4.19
C ASP A 251 -14.05 -3.43 5.62
N ALA A 252 -14.65 -4.11 6.60
CA ALA A 252 -14.35 -3.91 8.01
C ALA A 252 -12.91 -4.26 8.40
N ASP A 253 -12.26 -5.12 7.62
CA ASP A 253 -10.87 -5.49 7.81
C ASP A 253 -9.94 -4.51 7.08
N GLY A 254 -10.40 -3.79 6.06
CA GLY A 254 -9.62 -2.87 5.23
C GLY A 254 -9.19 -3.48 3.89
N TYR A 255 -9.94 -4.45 3.36
CA TYR A 255 -9.71 -4.99 2.02
C TYR A 255 -10.49 -4.21 0.96
N VAL A 256 -9.85 -4.09 -0.21
CA VAL A 256 -10.40 -3.49 -1.43
C VAL A 256 -10.17 -4.48 -2.56
N TYR A 257 -11.17 -4.68 -3.43
CA TYR A 257 -11.09 -5.64 -4.53
C TYR A 257 -11.23 -4.94 -5.89
N LEU A 258 -10.29 -5.27 -6.78
CA LEU A 258 -10.29 -4.88 -8.18
C LEU A 258 -10.46 -6.13 -9.04
N LEU A 259 -11.52 -6.17 -9.83
CA LEU A 259 -11.69 -7.13 -10.91
C LEU A 259 -11.09 -6.54 -12.18
N ALA A 260 -10.35 -7.35 -12.94
CA ALA A 260 -9.97 -7.08 -14.32
C ALA A 260 -10.39 -8.28 -15.19
N ARG A 261 -10.99 -8.02 -16.34
CA ARG A 261 -11.34 -9.08 -17.30
C ARG A 261 -11.20 -8.63 -18.73
N THR A 262 -11.18 -9.57 -19.66
CA THR A 262 -11.35 -9.22 -21.08
C THR A 262 -12.68 -8.50 -21.29
N THR A 263 -12.70 -7.48 -22.16
CA THR A 263 -13.93 -6.76 -22.49
C THR A 263 -14.91 -7.65 -23.26
N ASN A 264 -14.37 -8.51 -24.13
CA ASN A 264 -15.14 -9.46 -24.94
C ASN A 264 -14.82 -10.92 -24.55
N PRO A 265 -15.77 -11.86 -24.71
CA PRO A 265 -15.56 -13.26 -24.39
C PRO A 265 -14.92 -14.03 -25.56
N SER A 266 -14.52 -15.27 -25.27
CA SER A 266 -14.16 -16.28 -26.26
C SER A 266 -15.37 -16.71 -27.08
N ASP A 267 -15.13 -17.14 -28.33
CA ASP A 267 -16.14 -17.75 -29.20
C ASP A 267 -16.08 -19.30 -29.20
N GLY A 268 -15.24 -19.88 -28.32
CA GLY A 268 -15.01 -21.33 -28.22
C GLY A 268 -14.04 -21.88 -29.27
N SER A 269 -13.55 -21.05 -30.19
CA SER A 269 -12.54 -21.38 -31.21
C SER A 269 -11.30 -20.50 -31.11
N THR A 270 -11.49 -19.23 -30.71
CA THR A 270 -10.47 -18.22 -30.49
C THR A 270 -10.55 -17.79 -29.02
N PRO A 271 -9.45 -17.92 -28.25
CA PRO A 271 -9.46 -17.58 -26.85
C PRO A 271 -9.67 -16.09 -26.59
N ALA A 272 -10.24 -15.80 -25.43
CA ALA A 272 -10.14 -14.49 -24.80
C ALA A 272 -9.01 -14.52 -23.76
N VAL A 273 -8.01 -13.66 -23.91
CA VAL A 273 -6.82 -13.64 -23.05
C VAL A 273 -6.65 -12.27 -22.42
N ILE A 274 -6.53 -12.23 -21.09
CA ILE A 274 -6.21 -11.03 -20.32
C ILE A 274 -4.73 -11.06 -19.96
N TYR A 275 -4.04 -9.93 -20.11
CA TYR A 275 -2.64 -9.73 -19.76
C TYR A 275 -2.53 -8.60 -18.74
N CYS A 276 -1.77 -8.83 -17.67
CA CYS A 276 -1.53 -7.88 -16.59
C CYS A 276 -0.02 -7.71 -16.40
N ASP A 277 0.46 -6.48 -16.50
CA ASP A 277 1.85 -6.10 -16.23
C ASP A 277 2.00 -5.55 -14.81
N TYR A 278 1.05 -4.69 -14.40
CA TYR A 278 1.13 -4.02 -13.11
C TYR A 278 -0.25 -3.70 -12.55
N VAL A 279 -0.36 -3.71 -11.22
CA VAL A 279 -1.59 -3.34 -10.53
C VAL A 279 -1.28 -2.62 -9.21
N GLU A 280 -2.03 -1.57 -8.93
CA GLU A 280 -1.81 -0.69 -7.79
C GLU A 280 -3.13 -0.24 -7.16
N CYS A 281 -3.13 -0.13 -5.84
CA CYS A 281 -4.14 0.60 -5.08
C CYS A 281 -3.49 1.81 -4.41
N SER A 282 -3.93 3.02 -4.74
CA SER A 282 -3.44 4.26 -4.16
C SER A 282 -4.52 4.93 -3.33
N ILE A 283 -4.18 5.30 -2.09
CA ILE A 283 -5.10 6.04 -1.20
C ILE A 283 -4.55 7.42 -0.89
N THR A 284 -5.46 8.38 -0.72
CA THR A 284 -5.16 9.68 -0.12
C THR A 284 -6.01 9.88 1.12
N VAL A 285 -5.38 10.17 2.26
CA VAL A 285 -6.09 10.51 3.49
C VAL A 285 -6.17 12.02 3.72
N GLN A 286 -7.15 12.43 4.51
CA GLN A 286 -7.19 13.73 5.17
C GLN A 286 -6.19 13.75 6.33
N GLY A 287 -4.91 13.94 6.05
CA GLY A 287 -3.84 13.88 7.05
C GLY A 287 -2.72 14.89 6.76
N ILE A 288 -1.54 14.66 7.33
CA ILE A 288 -0.38 15.53 7.09
C ILE A 288 -0.06 15.61 5.59
N THR A 289 0.23 16.81 5.09
CA THR A 289 0.56 17.04 3.67
C THR A 289 2.05 17.37 3.48
N TYR A 290 2.80 17.47 4.58
CA TYR A 290 4.24 17.65 4.52
C TYR A 290 4.93 16.98 5.71
N VAL A 291 6.12 16.43 5.46
CA VAL A 291 7.03 15.94 6.51
C VAL A 291 8.48 16.19 6.13
N ASP A 292 9.33 16.58 7.08
CA ASP A 292 10.78 16.60 6.87
C ASP A 292 11.57 16.22 8.13
N VAL A 293 12.82 15.79 7.93
CA VAL A 293 13.76 15.50 9.01
C VAL A 293 14.35 16.80 9.52
N VAL A 294 14.08 17.13 10.79
CA VAL A 294 14.69 18.28 11.46
C VAL A 294 16.09 17.92 11.94
N SER A 295 16.21 16.80 12.64
CA SER A 295 17.48 16.30 13.16
C SER A 295 17.39 14.80 13.46
N HIS A 296 18.53 14.18 13.73
CA HIS A 296 18.59 12.84 14.27
C HIS A 296 19.82 12.70 15.17
N ARG A 297 19.76 11.79 16.13
CA ARG A 297 20.86 11.48 17.04
C ARG A 297 20.86 10.00 17.39
N ASP A 298 22.04 9.46 17.68
CA ASP A 298 22.18 8.12 18.23
C ASP A 298 22.05 8.20 19.75
N ASN A 299 21.27 7.27 20.31
CA ASN A 299 20.99 7.18 21.74
C ASN A 299 21.07 5.73 22.19
N ASP A 300 22.22 5.12 21.88
CA ASP A 300 22.53 3.71 22.08
C ASP A 300 22.52 3.35 23.58
N GLN A 301 21.98 2.18 23.93
CA GLN A 301 21.98 1.64 25.28
C GLN A 301 22.95 0.47 25.33
N VAL A 302 24.19 0.77 25.74
CA VAL A 302 25.31 -0.19 25.81
C VAL A 302 25.49 -0.79 27.20
N ASP A 303 24.74 -0.30 28.18
CA ASP A 303 24.71 -0.72 29.57
C ASP A 303 23.72 -1.88 29.82
N VAL A 304 22.96 -2.29 28.81
CA VAL A 304 22.02 -3.42 28.86
C VAL A 304 22.50 -4.63 28.05
N LYS A 305 22.00 -5.83 28.39
CA LYS A 305 22.22 -7.05 27.62
C LYS A 305 20.90 -7.67 27.13
N PRO A 306 20.78 -7.97 25.83
CA PRO A 306 21.68 -7.58 24.73
C PRO A 306 21.73 -6.06 24.54
N ILE A 307 22.81 -5.57 23.92
CA ILE A 307 22.99 -4.14 23.61
C ILE A 307 21.86 -3.68 22.67
N ILE A 308 21.35 -2.47 22.91
CA ILE A 308 20.33 -1.86 22.06
C ILE A 308 20.94 -0.67 21.33
N TRP A 309 20.95 -0.73 20.01
CA TRP A 309 21.35 0.38 19.14
C TRP A 309 20.10 1.18 18.76
N ARG A 310 20.14 2.50 18.97
CA ARG A 310 18.98 3.37 18.76
C ARG A 310 19.37 4.64 18.02
N THR A 311 18.62 4.96 16.97
CA THR A 311 18.61 6.31 16.38
C THR A 311 17.25 6.95 16.60
N GLU A 312 17.24 8.16 17.16
CA GLU A 312 16.05 8.99 17.28
C GLU A 312 16.09 10.09 16.22
N PHE A 313 15.02 10.19 15.43
CA PHE A 313 14.75 11.28 14.51
C PHE A 313 13.74 12.24 15.12
N LEU A 314 13.99 13.53 14.99
CA LEU A 314 12.99 14.57 15.15
C LEU A 314 12.50 14.96 13.77
N LEU A 315 11.21 14.80 13.53
CA LEU A 315 10.55 15.22 12.30
C LEU A 315 9.72 16.48 12.56
N LYS A 316 9.34 17.15 11.48
CA LYS A 316 8.34 18.21 11.46
C LYS A 316 7.31 17.88 10.41
N THR A 317 6.03 17.95 10.76
CA THR A 317 4.93 17.71 9.82
C THR A 317 4.00 18.91 9.75
N TRP A 318 3.31 19.07 8.62
CA TRP A 318 2.25 20.07 8.45
C TRP A 318 0.94 19.39 8.07
N LEU A 319 -0.13 19.80 8.72
CA LEU A 319 -1.51 19.50 8.37
C LEU A 319 -2.24 20.83 8.13
N PHE A 320 -2.92 20.94 7.00
CA PHE A 320 -3.81 22.06 6.70
C PHE A 320 -5.25 21.58 6.80
N GLU A 321 -6.07 22.29 7.58
CA GLU A 321 -7.47 21.92 7.77
C GLU A 321 -8.39 23.14 7.76
N THR A 322 -9.65 22.88 7.46
CA THR A 322 -10.74 23.86 7.58
C THR A 322 -11.63 23.44 8.74
N VAL A 323 -11.59 24.20 9.83
CA VAL A 323 -12.36 23.95 11.05
C VAL A 323 -13.60 24.85 11.07
N PRO A 324 -14.78 24.32 11.41
CA PRO A 324 -15.96 25.14 11.65
C PRO A 324 -15.70 26.15 12.77
N VAL A 325 -16.04 27.42 12.54
CA VAL A 325 -15.95 28.47 13.56
C VAL A 325 -17.37 28.73 14.05
N THR A 326 -17.67 28.21 15.24
CA THR A 326 -18.94 28.46 15.94
C THR A 326 -18.91 29.74 16.73
#